data_AF-A0A7S4C200-F1
#
_entry.id   AF-A0A7S4C200-F1
#
_cell.length_a   1.000
_cell.length_b   1.000
_cell.length_c   1.000
_cell.angle_alpha   90.00
_cell.angle_beta   90.00
_cell.angle_gamma   90.00
#
_symmetry.space_group_name_H-M   'P 1'
#
loop_
_entity.id
_entity.type
_entity.pdbx_description
1 polymer ?
#
loop_
_entity_poly.entity_id
_entity_poly.type
_entity_poly.pdbx_seq_one_letter_code
_entity_poly.pdbx_strand_id
1 'polypeptide(L)'
;MVKRQLASLDGMFLGVQEMEAQHLMAIGFTVAAVLYAAYFIRRQIGLKSETGSPCLPGQLQPAAQTKLVSGDLGAGPELIRDFARAYRGNALYLISWNAGNEAEIQPLKVPDELISCDLEDLSTRTKYKVELAEALKSLDGTAVPAVALLRLMAMLSVGPAFAVLSGAGCLPLMQAHRFIILHTSTVLRAITVGFVGATPQNPRAQWMLTIASPNLLAPSDTKVTLEDSPGLYMKECILEHRLTPRLHNASTMDEEIDVAAVGWREAFLERA
;
A
#
# COMPACT_ATOMS: atom_id res chain seq x y z
N MET A 1 64.12 -18.31 -15.93
CA MET A 1 62.95 -18.79 -16.72
C MET A 1 61.87 -19.47 -15.87
N VAL A 2 61.85 -19.31 -14.55
CA VAL A 2 60.92 -20.01 -13.62
C VAL A 2 59.82 -19.08 -13.04
N LYS A 3 59.99 -17.75 -13.12
CA LYS A 3 59.02 -16.77 -12.55
C LYS A 3 57.71 -16.61 -13.34
N ARG A 4 57.59 -17.14 -14.56
CA ARG A 4 56.35 -17.04 -15.38
C ARG A 4 55.34 -18.17 -15.17
N GLN A 5 55.72 -19.28 -14.52
CA GLN A 5 54.80 -20.40 -14.30
C GLN A 5 53.97 -20.29 -13.01
N LEU A 6 54.41 -19.51 -12.01
CA LEU A 6 53.66 -19.34 -10.76
C LEU A 6 52.45 -18.39 -10.90
N ALA A 7 52.53 -17.36 -11.75
CA ALA A 7 51.40 -16.44 -12.00
C ALA A 7 50.19 -17.09 -12.71
N SER A 8 50.38 -18.25 -13.33
CA SER A 8 49.32 -19.02 -14.00
C SER A 8 48.47 -19.82 -13.00
N LEU A 9 49.06 -20.25 -11.87
CA LEU A 9 48.37 -21.04 -10.84
C LEU A 9 47.52 -20.17 -9.91
N ASP A 10 47.97 -18.96 -9.58
CA ASP A 10 47.19 -18.02 -8.76
C ASP A 10 45.89 -17.56 -9.46
N GLY A 11 45.91 -17.43 -10.79
CA GLY A 11 44.71 -17.11 -11.57
C GLY A 11 43.67 -18.24 -11.63
N MET A 12 44.11 -19.51 -11.56
CA MET A 12 43.19 -20.66 -11.50
C MET A 12 42.54 -20.83 -10.12
N PHE A 13 43.26 -20.51 -9.03
CA PHE A 13 42.70 -20.55 -7.69
C PHE A 13 41.63 -19.47 -7.43
N LEU A 14 41.83 -18.26 -7.99
CA LEU A 14 40.82 -17.19 -7.94
C LEU A 14 39.56 -17.56 -8.73
N GLY A 15 39.71 -18.19 -9.90
CA GLY A 15 38.58 -18.64 -10.73
C GLY A 15 37.73 -19.72 -10.06
N VAL A 16 38.33 -20.62 -9.26
CA VAL A 16 37.59 -21.66 -8.52
C VAL A 16 36.84 -21.06 -7.32
N GLN A 17 37.42 -20.09 -6.60
CA GLN A 17 36.74 -19.40 -5.50
C GLN A 17 35.59 -18.51 -5.97
N GLU A 18 35.72 -17.81 -7.11
CA GLU A 18 34.62 -17.04 -7.69
C GLU A 18 33.47 -17.95 -8.18
N MET A 19 33.78 -19.12 -8.74
CA MET A 19 32.76 -20.09 -9.16
C MET A 19 32.00 -20.69 -7.98
N GLU A 20 32.69 -20.98 -6.87
CA GLU A 20 32.06 -21.45 -5.63
C GLU A 20 31.17 -20.37 -4.99
N ALA A 21 31.60 -19.11 -4.99
CA ALA A 21 30.81 -17.99 -4.49
C ALA A 21 29.53 -17.76 -5.33
N GLN A 22 29.62 -17.87 -6.65
CA GLN A 22 28.46 -17.78 -7.54
C GLN A 22 27.48 -18.95 -7.35
N HIS A 23 27.99 -20.18 -7.15
CA HIS A 23 27.14 -21.33 -6.84
C HIS A 23 26.48 -21.20 -5.46
N LEU A 24 27.20 -20.73 -4.44
CA LEU A 24 26.63 -20.49 -3.11
C LEU A 24 25.57 -19.39 -3.13
N MET A 25 25.77 -18.31 -3.89
CA MET A 25 24.74 -17.29 -4.10
C MET A 25 23.53 -17.87 -4.85
N ALA A 26 23.72 -18.64 -5.91
CA ALA A 26 22.62 -19.26 -6.65
C ALA A 26 21.82 -20.25 -5.77
N ILE A 27 22.50 -21.01 -4.91
CA ILE A 27 21.87 -21.89 -3.91
C ILE A 27 21.09 -21.04 -2.90
N GLY A 28 21.69 -19.95 -2.39
CA GLY A 28 21.03 -19.02 -1.46
C GLY A 28 19.76 -18.41 -2.05
N PHE A 29 19.79 -17.94 -3.30
CA PHE A 29 18.61 -17.42 -4.02
C PHE A 29 17.56 -18.50 -4.23
N THR A 30 17.98 -19.72 -4.58
CA THR A 30 17.05 -20.84 -4.79
C THR A 30 16.37 -21.24 -3.48
N VAL A 31 17.11 -21.32 -2.38
CA VAL A 31 16.56 -21.61 -1.04
C VAL A 31 15.63 -20.49 -0.59
N ALA A 32 16.01 -19.22 -0.76
CA ALA A 32 15.15 -18.08 -0.43
C ALA A 32 13.86 -18.06 -1.27
N ALA A 33 13.95 -18.35 -2.57
CA ALA A 33 12.79 -18.43 -3.46
C ALA A 33 11.87 -19.62 -3.09
N VAL A 34 12.43 -20.77 -2.73
CA VAL A 34 11.67 -21.95 -2.27
C VAL A 34 11.02 -21.66 -0.92
N LEU A 35 11.71 -21.02 0.02
CA LEU A 35 11.14 -20.63 1.31
C LEU A 35 10.07 -19.55 1.16
N TYR A 36 10.25 -18.59 0.25
CA TYR A 36 9.26 -17.58 -0.07
C TYR A 36 8.04 -18.19 -0.76
N ALA A 37 8.24 -19.11 -1.71
CA ALA A 37 7.17 -19.86 -2.35
C ALA A 37 6.44 -20.75 -1.33
N ALA A 38 7.14 -21.43 -0.43
CA ALA A 38 6.54 -22.22 0.64
C ALA A 38 5.79 -21.35 1.64
N TYR A 39 6.31 -20.16 2.00
CA TYR A 39 5.61 -19.18 2.83
C TYR A 39 4.36 -18.64 2.13
N PHE A 40 4.46 -18.28 0.84
CA PHE A 40 3.34 -17.79 0.04
C PHE A 40 2.27 -18.87 -0.14
N ILE A 41 2.68 -20.11 -0.46
CA ILE A 41 1.80 -21.27 -0.54
C ILE A 41 1.18 -21.58 0.82
N ARG A 42 1.94 -21.52 1.92
CA ARG A 42 1.39 -21.73 3.27
C ARG A 42 0.46 -20.61 3.69
N ARG A 43 0.68 -19.36 3.27
CA ARG A 43 -0.23 -18.22 3.46
C ARG A 43 -1.50 -18.42 2.63
N GLN A 44 -1.37 -18.86 1.37
CA GLN A 44 -2.49 -19.18 0.49
C GLN A 44 -3.27 -20.42 0.95
N ILE A 45 -2.60 -21.44 1.51
CA ILE A 45 -3.22 -22.66 2.04
C ILE A 45 -3.82 -22.42 3.43
N GLY A 46 -3.18 -21.59 4.27
CA GLY A 46 -3.78 -21.08 5.51
C GLY A 46 -5.06 -20.29 5.22
N LEU A 47 -5.06 -19.48 4.16
CA LEU A 47 -6.26 -18.82 3.61
C LEU A 47 -7.27 -19.79 2.96
N LYS A 48 -6.88 -21.02 2.61
CA LYS A 48 -7.81 -22.06 2.10
C LYS A 48 -8.37 -22.96 3.21
N SER A 49 -7.73 -22.98 4.39
CA SER A 49 -8.20 -23.77 5.55
C SER A 49 -9.15 -22.98 6.45
N GLU A 50 -9.18 -21.65 6.34
CA GLU A 50 -10.24 -20.81 6.85
C GLU A 50 -10.97 -20.23 5.64
N THR A 51 -12.01 -20.92 5.18
CA THR A 51 -12.93 -20.36 4.18
C THR A 51 -13.65 -19.17 4.80
N GLY A 52 -13.01 -17.99 4.76
CA GLY A 52 -13.72 -16.74 4.90
C GLY A 52 -14.89 -16.77 3.93
N SER A 53 -16.07 -16.39 4.40
CA SER A 53 -17.19 -16.20 3.48
C SER A 53 -16.94 -14.87 2.74
N PRO A 54 -17.37 -14.74 1.47
CA PRO A 54 -17.51 -13.42 0.87
C PRO A 54 -18.33 -12.56 1.84
N CYS A 55 -17.93 -11.32 2.12
CA CYS A 55 -18.61 -10.49 3.12
C CYS A 55 -20.12 -10.53 2.90
N LEU A 56 -20.82 -11.26 3.74
CA LEU A 56 -22.28 -11.30 3.69
C LEU A 56 -22.80 -10.06 4.42
N PRO A 57 -23.97 -9.54 4.03
CA PRO A 57 -24.62 -8.46 4.76
C PRO A 57 -24.68 -8.78 6.26
N GLY A 58 -24.12 -7.90 7.10
CA GLY A 58 -24.11 -8.04 8.57
C GLY A 58 -22.78 -8.46 9.20
N GLN A 59 -21.77 -8.91 8.43
CA GLN A 59 -20.43 -9.22 8.98
C GLN A 59 -19.56 -7.97 9.18
N LEU A 60 -19.65 -7.03 8.24
CA LEU A 60 -19.08 -5.69 8.38
C LEU A 60 -20.14 -4.77 8.99
N GLN A 61 -19.82 -4.12 10.10
CA GLN A 61 -20.66 -3.07 10.65
C GLN A 61 -20.69 -1.87 9.68
N PRO A 62 -21.83 -1.17 9.54
CA PRO A 62 -21.93 -0.02 8.64
C PRO A 62 -20.91 1.09 8.92
N ALA A 63 -20.51 1.25 10.19
CA ALA A 63 -19.41 2.09 10.60
C ALA A 63 -18.73 1.46 11.82
N ALA A 64 -17.41 1.25 11.75
CA ALA A 64 -16.63 0.70 12.85
C ALA A 64 -15.16 1.14 12.79
N GLN A 65 -14.42 0.74 13.82
CA GLN A 65 -12.98 0.99 13.93
C GLN A 65 -12.20 -0.31 13.94
N THR A 66 -11.04 -0.31 13.27
CA THR A 66 -10.12 -1.46 13.24
C THR A 66 -8.74 -1.02 13.71
N LYS A 67 -8.23 -1.63 14.77
CA LYS A 67 -6.85 -1.42 15.22
C LYS A 67 -5.91 -2.31 14.43
N LEU A 68 -4.97 -1.70 13.70
CA LEU A 68 -3.94 -2.43 12.98
C LEU A 68 -2.89 -3.00 13.94
N VAL A 69 -2.40 -4.18 13.61
CA VAL A 69 -1.30 -4.87 14.30
C VAL A 69 -0.03 -4.92 13.45
N SER A 70 1.08 -5.27 14.10
CA SER A 70 2.40 -5.40 13.47
C SER A 70 2.43 -6.57 12.48
N GLY A 71 2.02 -6.31 11.24
CA GLY A 71 1.91 -7.29 10.15
C GLY A 71 0.89 -6.88 9.09
N ASP A 72 -0.11 -6.08 9.49
CA ASP A 72 -1.20 -5.64 8.61
C ASP A 72 -0.77 -4.69 7.51
N LEU A 73 0.36 -4.00 7.70
CA LEU A 73 0.91 -3.04 6.75
C LEU A 73 1.89 -3.70 5.77
N GLY A 74 2.20 -4.99 5.93
CA GLY A 74 3.22 -5.64 5.10
C GLY A 74 4.65 -5.15 5.36
N ALA A 75 5.60 -5.67 4.57
CA ALA A 75 7.01 -5.30 4.67
C ALA A 75 7.33 -4.05 3.83
N GLY A 76 8.41 -3.33 4.18
CA GLY A 76 8.84 -2.12 3.47
C GLY A 76 8.93 -2.24 1.94
N PRO A 77 9.55 -3.30 1.38
CA PRO A 77 9.56 -3.53 -0.07
C PRO A 77 8.17 -3.75 -0.67
N GLU A 78 7.28 -4.46 0.04
CA GLU A 78 5.91 -4.72 -0.42
C GLU A 78 5.09 -3.43 -0.46
N LEU A 79 5.23 -2.57 0.54
CA LEU A 79 4.58 -1.27 0.62
C LEU A 79 4.92 -0.39 -0.58
N ILE A 80 6.21 -0.30 -0.93
CA ILE A 80 6.65 0.53 -2.05
C ILE A 80 6.16 -0.05 -3.38
N ARG A 81 6.19 -1.38 -3.52
CA ARG A 81 5.66 -2.05 -4.70
C ARG A 81 4.16 -1.83 -4.87
N ASP A 82 3.38 -1.93 -3.79
CA ASP A 82 1.93 -1.73 -3.83
C ASP A 82 1.58 -0.26 -4.10
N PHE A 83 2.26 0.68 -3.44
CA PHE A 83 2.15 2.10 -3.73
C PHE A 83 2.47 2.40 -5.20
N ALA A 84 3.58 1.91 -5.72
CA ALA A 84 3.97 2.18 -7.10
C ALA A 84 3.00 1.55 -8.11
N ARG A 85 2.43 0.37 -7.81
CA ARG A 85 1.35 -0.23 -8.61
C ARG A 85 0.09 0.63 -8.60
N ALA A 86 -0.31 1.14 -7.43
CA ALA A 86 -1.46 2.03 -7.31
C ALA A 86 -1.22 3.33 -8.11
N TYR A 87 -0.01 3.88 -8.01
CA TYR A 87 0.36 5.09 -8.73
C TYR A 87 0.31 4.86 -10.25
N ARG A 88 1.05 3.87 -10.77
CA ARG A 88 1.06 3.49 -12.20
C ARG A 88 -0.32 3.08 -12.74
N GLY A 89 -1.17 2.53 -11.89
CA GLY A 89 -2.53 2.13 -12.23
C GLY A 89 -3.54 3.28 -12.24
N ASN A 90 -3.10 4.53 -12.08
CA ASN A 90 -3.96 5.72 -11.92
C ASN A 90 -5.01 5.53 -10.81
N ALA A 91 -4.61 4.85 -9.72
CA ALA A 91 -5.50 4.57 -8.60
C ALA A 91 -5.33 5.56 -7.44
N LEU A 92 -4.46 6.56 -7.58
CA LEU A 92 -4.20 7.59 -6.57
C LEU A 92 -4.88 8.91 -6.95
N TYR A 93 -5.58 9.50 -6.00
CA TYR A 93 -6.28 10.78 -6.14
C TYR A 93 -5.85 11.72 -5.03
N LEU A 94 -5.78 13.01 -5.34
CA LEU A 94 -5.56 14.09 -4.39
C LEU A 94 -6.87 14.87 -4.22
N ILE A 95 -7.19 15.25 -2.99
CA ILE A 95 -8.24 16.23 -2.70
C ILE A 95 -7.59 17.58 -2.45
N SER A 96 -7.98 18.59 -3.23
CA SER A 96 -7.80 20.01 -2.93
C SER A 96 -9.13 20.63 -2.53
N TRP A 97 -9.08 21.70 -1.75
CA TRP A 97 -10.26 22.50 -1.42
C TRP A 97 -10.13 23.85 -2.13
N ASN A 98 -11.13 24.20 -2.93
CA ASN A 98 -11.18 25.51 -3.57
C ASN A 98 -11.62 26.60 -2.57
N ALA A 99 -11.55 27.87 -2.98
CA ALA A 99 -11.93 29.01 -2.12
C ALA A 99 -13.41 29.00 -1.68
N GLY A 100 -14.27 28.22 -2.36
CA GLY A 100 -15.66 27.96 -1.98
C GLY A 100 -15.85 26.80 -1.01
N ASN A 101 -14.75 26.20 -0.51
CA ASN A 101 -14.72 24.96 0.24
C ASN A 101 -15.31 23.77 -0.54
N GLU A 102 -15.34 23.80 -1.85
CA GLU A 102 -15.69 22.61 -2.63
C GLU A 102 -14.45 21.74 -2.78
N ALA A 103 -14.63 20.43 -2.58
CA ALA A 103 -13.57 19.46 -2.80
C ALA A 103 -13.41 19.27 -4.31
N GLU A 104 -12.19 19.49 -4.80
CA GLU A 104 -11.77 19.08 -6.12
C GLU A 104 -10.93 17.81 -5.97
N ILE A 105 -11.36 16.74 -6.63
CA ILE A 105 -10.66 15.46 -6.63
C ILE A 105 -9.96 15.34 -7.97
N GLN A 106 -8.63 15.22 -7.93
CA GLN A 106 -7.81 15.11 -9.13
C GLN A 106 -6.94 13.85 -9.07
N PRO A 107 -6.81 13.12 -10.19
CA PRO A 107 -5.90 11.98 -10.24
C PRO A 107 -4.45 12.46 -10.09
N LEU A 108 -3.69 11.75 -9.26
CA LEU A 108 -2.26 11.99 -9.11
C LEU A 108 -1.55 11.46 -10.37
N LYS A 109 -0.98 12.37 -11.16
CA LYS A 109 -0.31 12.03 -12.43
C LYS A 109 1.04 11.39 -12.17
N VAL A 110 1.27 10.21 -12.75
CA VAL A 110 2.58 9.55 -12.72
C VAL A 110 3.48 10.21 -13.76
N PRO A 111 4.68 10.69 -13.38
CA PRO A 111 5.69 11.08 -14.37
C PRO A 111 6.08 9.92 -15.26
N ASP A 112 6.19 10.14 -16.58
CA ASP A 112 6.50 9.10 -17.56
C ASP A 112 7.77 8.30 -17.21
N GLU A 113 8.76 9.01 -16.66
CA GLU A 113 10.04 8.42 -16.22
C GLU A 113 9.86 7.32 -15.17
N LEU A 114 8.81 7.40 -14.33
CA LEU A 114 8.55 6.44 -13.27
C LEU A 114 7.73 5.22 -13.74
N ILE A 115 7.10 5.28 -14.91
CA ILE A 115 6.23 4.20 -15.43
C ILE A 115 7.06 2.96 -15.76
N SER A 116 8.24 3.12 -16.34
CA SER A 116 9.10 2.03 -16.82
C SER A 116 10.20 1.60 -15.85
N CYS A 117 10.38 2.28 -14.70
CA CYS A 117 11.46 1.94 -13.78
C CYS A 117 11.27 0.57 -13.10
N ASP A 118 12.38 -0.05 -12.72
CA ASP A 118 12.36 -1.23 -11.86
C ASP A 118 12.00 -0.83 -10.42
N LEU A 119 10.96 -1.44 -9.85
CA LEU A 119 10.50 -1.16 -8.48
C LEU A 119 11.43 -1.75 -7.41
N GLU A 120 12.29 -2.70 -7.80
CA GLU A 120 13.26 -3.30 -6.90
C GLU A 120 14.51 -2.41 -6.71
N ASP A 121 14.74 -1.44 -7.59
CA ASP A 121 15.83 -0.47 -7.47
C ASP A 121 15.54 0.60 -6.40
N LEU A 122 16.44 0.69 -5.40
CA LEU A 122 16.40 1.68 -4.31
C LEU A 122 16.34 3.13 -4.81
N SER A 123 17.01 3.44 -5.93
CA SER A 123 17.01 4.79 -6.50
C SER A 123 15.60 5.16 -7.00
N THR A 124 14.93 4.22 -7.67
CA THR A 124 13.54 4.35 -8.11
C THR A 124 12.59 4.53 -6.93
N ARG A 125 12.76 3.74 -5.86
CA ARG A 125 11.94 3.86 -4.64
C ARG A 125 12.05 5.25 -4.00
N THR A 126 13.22 5.86 -4.06
CA THR A 126 13.45 7.22 -3.55
C THR A 126 12.73 8.26 -4.42
N LYS A 127 12.80 8.13 -5.75
CA LYS A 127 12.09 9.04 -6.68
C LYS A 127 10.58 9.06 -6.43
N TYR A 128 9.96 7.89 -6.25
CA TYR A 128 8.54 7.78 -5.93
C TYR A 128 8.12 8.58 -4.68
N LYS A 129 8.96 8.58 -3.63
CA LYS A 129 8.71 9.35 -2.41
C LYS A 129 8.83 10.85 -2.66
N VAL A 130 9.86 11.26 -3.39
CA VAL A 130 10.11 12.67 -3.72
C VAL A 130 8.95 13.24 -4.55
N GLU A 131 8.52 12.53 -5.59
CA GLU A 131 7.39 12.95 -6.43
C GLU A 131 6.09 13.06 -5.63
N LEU A 132 5.81 12.11 -4.73
CA LEU A 132 4.65 12.21 -3.86
C LEU A 132 4.74 13.42 -2.92
N ALA A 133 5.90 13.68 -2.33
CA ALA A 133 6.10 14.83 -1.44
C ALA A 133 5.90 16.17 -2.17
N GLU A 134 6.45 16.30 -3.38
CA GLU A 134 6.27 17.51 -4.21
C GLU A 134 4.82 17.68 -4.67
N ALA A 135 4.16 16.58 -5.06
CA ALA A 135 2.73 16.65 -5.42
C ALA A 135 1.88 17.13 -4.24
N LEU A 136 2.11 16.61 -3.02
CA LEU A 136 1.38 17.05 -1.82
C LEU A 136 1.67 18.51 -1.46
N LYS A 137 2.94 18.93 -1.57
CA LYS A 137 3.35 20.32 -1.36
C LYS A 137 2.75 21.27 -2.37
N SER A 138 2.50 20.84 -3.61
CA SER A 138 1.88 21.68 -4.63
C SER A 138 0.41 22.01 -4.35
N LEU A 139 -0.27 21.25 -3.48
CA LEU A 139 -1.67 21.49 -3.12
C LEU A 139 -1.85 22.73 -2.24
N ASP A 140 -1.00 22.93 -1.23
CA ASP A 140 -1.17 24.00 -0.23
C ASP A 140 0.12 24.71 0.17
N GLY A 141 1.25 24.37 -0.47
CA GLY A 141 2.57 24.93 -0.19
C GLY A 141 3.28 24.31 1.01
N THR A 142 2.66 23.39 1.75
CA THR A 142 3.24 22.83 2.98
C THR A 142 4.04 21.56 2.72
N ALA A 143 5.23 21.48 3.33
CA ALA A 143 6.07 20.31 3.21
C ALA A 143 5.61 19.21 4.18
N VAL A 144 5.40 18.00 3.66
CA VAL A 144 5.05 16.84 4.47
C VAL A 144 6.31 16.29 5.15
N PRO A 145 6.33 16.11 6.48
CA PRO A 145 7.46 15.49 7.17
C PRO A 145 7.71 14.07 6.65
N ALA A 146 8.98 13.67 6.53
CA ALA A 146 9.35 12.35 6.01
C ALA A 146 8.63 11.21 6.73
N VAL A 147 8.53 11.25 8.07
CA VAL A 147 7.82 10.24 8.87
C VAL A 147 6.33 10.14 8.49
N ALA A 148 5.66 11.26 8.26
CA ALA A 148 4.25 11.27 7.85
C ALA A 148 4.07 10.70 6.42
N LEU A 149 5.00 11.00 5.53
CA LEU A 149 5.04 10.42 4.18
C LEU A 149 5.18 8.90 4.21
N LEU A 150 6.01 8.37 5.12
CA LEU A 150 6.16 6.91 5.30
C LEU A 150 4.86 6.26 5.78
N ARG A 151 4.18 6.90 6.75
CA ARG A 151 2.86 6.44 7.23
C ARG A 151 1.82 6.48 6.12
N LEU A 152 1.87 7.52 5.28
CA LEU A 152 0.99 7.66 4.14
C LEU A 152 1.19 6.52 3.14
N MET A 153 2.42 6.25 2.72
CA MET A 153 2.71 5.14 1.80
C MET A 153 2.25 3.79 2.36
N ALA A 154 2.36 3.58 3.67
CA ALA A 154 1.87 2.37 4.31
C ALA A 154 0.34 2.22 4.19
N MET A 155 -0.38 3.34 4.30
CA MET A 155 -1.83 3.39 4.09
C MET A 155 -2.26 3.26 2.63
N LEU A 156 -1.41 3.68 1.69
CA LEU A 156 -1.61 3.56 0.25
C LEU A 156 -1.25 2.15 -0.28
N SER A 157 -1.47 1.13 0.54
CA SER A 157 -1.30 -0.27 0.21
C SER A 157 -2.62 -1.02 0.42
N VAL A 158 -2.69 -2.26 -0.07
CA VAL A 158 -3.87 -3.12 0.16
C VAL A 158 -3.92 -3.70 1.57
N GLY A 159 -2.82 -3.62 2.33
CA GLY A 159 -2.68 -4.17 3.68
C GLY A 159 -3.77 -3.71 4.65
N PRO A 160 -3.98 -2.39 4.86
CA PRO A 160 -5.06 -1.86 5.68
C PRO A 160 -6.44 -2.42 5.34
N ALA A 161 -6.76 -2.56 4.04
CA ALA A 161 -8.04 -3.09 3.60
C ALA A 161 -8.18 -4.58 3.92
N PHE A 162 -7.10 -5.34 3.76
CA PHE A 162 -7.08 -6.76 4.11
C PHE A 162 -7.25 -6.95 5.61
N ALA A 163 -6.62 -6.13 6.44
CA ALA A 163 -6.78 -6.18 7.89
C ALA A 163 -8.22 -5.88 8.33
N VAL A 164 -8.88 -4.89 7.72
CA VAL A 164 -10.31 -4.60 7.97
C VAL A 164 -11.18 -5.79 7.59
N LEU A 165 -10.99 -6.35 6.38
CA LEU A 165 -11.79 -7.48 5.89
C LEU A 165 -11.57 -8.75 6.71
N SER A 166 -10.32 -9.11 6.98
CA SER A 166 -9.96 -10.29 7.78
C SER A 166 -10.42 -10.14 9.23
N GLY A 167 -10.30 -8.95 9.83
CA GLY A 167 -10.81 -8.67 11.16
C GLY A 167 -12.33 -8.82 11.28
N ALA A 168 -13.06 -8.62 10.17
CA ALA A 168 -14.50 -8.86 10.07
C ALA A 168 -14.86 -10.31 9.68
N GLY A 169 -13.89 -11.22 9.55
CA GLY A 169 -14.12 -12.61 9.12
C GLY A 169 -14.49 -12.76 7.64
N CYS A 170 -14.21 -11.74 6.83
CA CYS A 170 -14.45 -11.75 5.39
C CYS A 170 -13.23 -12.24 4.60
N LEU A 171 -13.49 -12.69 3.37
CA LEU A 171 -12.42 -12.81 2.37
C LEU A 171 -11.76 -11.46 2.09
N PRO A 172 -10.41 -11.38 2.06
CA PRO A 172 -9.67 -10.16 1.76
C PRO A 172 -9.67 -9.87 0.25
N LEU A 173 -10.86 -9.66 -0.32
CA LEU A 173 -11.07 -9.36 -1.72
C LEU A 173 -11.74 -7.99 -1.86
N MET A 174 -11.02 -7.05 -2.47
CA MET A 174 -11.51 -5.72 -2.77
C MET A 174 -11.27 -5.40 -4.25
N GLN A 175 -12.34 -5.10 -4.99
CA GLN A 175 -12.31 -4.86 -6.42
C GLN A 175 -12.19 -3.37 -6.74
N ALA A 176 -11.49 -3.07 -7.84
CA ALA A 176 -11.38 -1.73 -8.43
C ALA A 176 -10.97 -0.62 -7.44
N HIS A 177 -10.16 -0.95 -6.44
CA HIS A 177 -9.87 -0.01 -5.36
C HIS A 177 -9.12 1.23 -5.83
N ARG A 178 -9.30 2.31 -5.08
CA ARG A 178 -8.68 3.61 -5.25
C ARG A 178 -8.22 4.12 -3.90
N PHE A 179 -7.19 4.95 -3.94
CA PHE A 179 -6.72 5.67 -2.77
C PHE A 179 -6.85 7.16 -3.01
N ILE A 180 -7.36 7.84 -2.01
CA ILE A 180 -7.59 9.26 -2.02
C ILE A 180 -6.76 9.85 -0.88
N ILE A 181 -5.97 10.87 -1.20
CA ILE A 181 -5.09 11.54 -0.26
C ILE A 181 -5.68 12.92 0.02
N LEU A 182 -5.99 13.15 1.29
CA LEU A 182 -6.40 14.45 1.80
C LEU A 182 -5.20 15.11 2.45
N HIS A 183 -4.83 16.29 1.98
CA HIS A 183 -3.72 17.06 2.53
C HIS A 183 -4.08 18.52 2.75
N THR A 184 -3.81 19.00 3.95
CA THR A 184 -3.79 20.41 4.35
C THR A 184 -2.62 20.62 5.31
N SER A 185 -2.35 21.88 5.67
CA SER A 185 -1.30 22.25 6.62
C SER A 185 -1.37 21.57 7.99
N THR A 186 -2.56 21.08 8.39
CA THR A 186 -2.79 20.40 9.67
C THR A 186 -3.29 18.97 9.53
N VAL A 187 -3.68 18.53 8.33
CA VAL A 187 -4.28 17.21 8.10
C VAL A 187 -3.55 16.48 6.97
N LEU A 188 -3.14 15.24 7.25
CA LEU A 188 -2.80 14.29 6.19
C LEU A 188 -3.56 12.98 6.45
N ARG A 189 -4.38 12.54 5.50
CA ARG A 189 -5.09 11.27 5.59
C ARG A 189 -5.04 10.51 4.27
N ALA A 190 -5.02 9.19 4.37
CA ALA A 190 -5.28 8.28 3.27
C ALA A 190 -6.67 7.66 3.44
N ILE A 191 -7.39 7.59 2.33
CA ILE A 191 -8.71 6.99 2.25
C ILE A 191 -8.66 5.93 1.17
N THR A 192 -8.98 4.70 1.52
CA THR A 192 -9.08 3.60 0.57
C THR A 192 -10.56 3.36 0.31
N VAL A 193 -10.96 3.37 -0.97
CA VAL A 193 -12.30 2.98 -1.40
C VAL A 193 -12.21 1.75 -2.31
N GLY A 194 -13.18 0.86 -2.22
CA GLY A 194 -13.23 -0.31 -3.08
C GLY A 194 -14.50 -1.11 -2.93
N PHE A 195 -14.81 -1.92 -3.93
CA PHE A 195 -16.02 -2.74 -3.91
C PHE A 195 -15.77 -4.09 -3.24
N VAL A 196 -16.71 -4.53 -2.41
CA VAL A 196 -16.63 -5.78 -1.63
C VAL A 196 -17.93 -6.59 -1.69
N GLY A 197 -17.85 -7.87 -1.32
CA GLY A 197 -19.01 -8.77 -1.30
C GLY A 197 -19.38 -9.37 -2.67
N ALA A 198 -18.49 -9.29 -3.67
CA ALA A 198 -18.65 -10.06 -4.90
C ALA A 198 -18.55 -11.58 -4.59
N THR A 199 -19.42 -12.36 -5.20
CA THR A 199 -19.45 -13.83 -5.10
C THR A 199 -19.27 -14.44 -6.49
N PRO A 200 -18.87 -15.71 -6.60
CA PRO A 200 -18.85 -16.39 -7.91
C PRO A 200 -20.21 -16.37 -8.62
N GLN A 201 -21.32 -16.41 -7.86
CA GLN A 201 -22.69 -16.38 -8.38
C GLN A 201 -23.17 -14.97 -8.72
N ASN A 202 -22.67 -13.96 -8.00
CA ASN A 202 -22.94 -12.55 -8.27
C ASN A 202 -21.60 -11.79 -8.32
N PRO A 203 -20.99 -11.68 -9.52
CA PRO A 203 -19.67 -11.05 -9.67
C PRO A 203 -19.70 -9.55 -9.44
N ARG A 204 -20.88 -8.92 -9.42
CA ARG A 204 -21.04 -7.52 -9.07
C ARG A 204 -21.11 -7.39 -7.56
N ALA A 205 -20.03 -6.86 -6.98
CA ALA A 205 -20.02 -6.41 -5.60
C ALA A 205 -21.17 -5.41 -5.34
N GLN A 206 -21.86 -5.62 -4.22
CA GLN A 206 -23.05 -4.85 -3.82
C GLN A 206 -22.73 -3.70 -2.86
N TRP A 207 -21.50 -3.67 -2.34
CA TRP A 207 -21.10 -2.74 -1.30
C TRP A 207 -19.81 -2.02 -1.68
N MET A 208 -19.73 -0.75 -1.29
CA MET A 208 -18.50 0.01 -1.28
C MET A 208 -17.99 0.07 0.16
N LEU A 209 -16.76 -0.42 0.36
CA LEU A 209 -16.00 -0.26 1.59
C LEU A 209 -15.15 0.99 1.47
N THR A 210 -15.27 1.89 2.44
CA THR A 210 -14.38 3.04 2.59
C THR A 210 -13.62 2.91 3.90
N ILE A 211 -12.31 3.15 3.87
CA ILE A 211 -11.42 3.04 5.01
C ILE A 211 -10.62 4.33 5.09
N ALA A 212 -10.70 5.04 6.20
CA ALA A 212 -9.94 6.26 6.44
C ALA A 212 -8.86 6.01 7.50
N SER A 213 -7.66 6.50 7.22
CA SER A 213 -6.58 6.56 8.19
C SER A 213 -6.85 7.64 9.25
N PRO A 214 -6.20 7.57 10.42
CA PRO A 214 -6.10 8.72 11.31
C PRO A 214 -5.32 9.86 10.63
N ASN A 215 -5.27 11.04 11.27
CA ASN A 215 -4.40 12.12 10.82
C ASN A 215 -2.93 11.70 10.98
N LEU A 216 -2.23 11.57 9.85
CA LEU A 216 -0.87 11.06 9.76
C LEU A 216 0.19 12.11 10.11
N LEU A 217 -0.18 13.41 10.15
CA LEU A 217 0.64 14.49 10.69
C LEU A 217 0.63 14.52 12.22
N ALA A 218 -0.39 13.92 12.85
CA ALA A 218 -0.47 13.93 14.30
C ALA A 218 0.74 13.22 14.92
N PRO A 219 1.29 13.76 16.03
CA PRO A 219 2.32 13.06 16.77
C PRO A 219 1.74 11.72 17.19
N SER A 220 2.45 10.65 16.86
CA SER A 220 2.12 9.33 17.37
C SER A 220 3.38 8.74 17.96
N ASP A 221 3.22 7.90 18.98
CA ASP A 221 4.30 7.13 19.61
C ASP A 221 4.90 6.05 18.67
N THR A 222 4.58 6.16 17.38
CA THR A 222 4.94 5.25 16.32
C THR A 222 6.30 5.60 15.72
N LYS A 223 7.29 4.74 15.96
CA LYS A 223 8.54 4.73 15.20
C LYS A 223 8.32 4.07 13.85
N VAL A 224 8.44 4.84 12.77
CA VAL A 224 8.40 4.33 11.40
C VAL A 224 9.81 4.33 10.84
N THR A 225 10.37 3.15 10.61
CA THR A 225 11.66 2.95 9.94
C THR A 225 11.45 2.13 8.68
N LEU A 226 11.90 2.64 7.54
CA LEU A 226 11.84 1.96 6.24
C LEU A 226 13.13 1.19 5.89
N GLU A 227 14.19 1.32 6.68
CA GLU A 227 15.50 0.74 6.37
C GLU A 227 15.59 -0.70 6.88
N ASP A 228 15.80 -1.66 5.96
CA ASP A 228 16.25 -3.06 6.04
C ASP A 228 15.84 -3.93 7.25
N SER A 229 14.98 -3.40 8.09
CA SER A 229 14.49 -3.98 9.32
C SER A 229 13.14 -4.61 9.03
N PRO A 230 12.86 -5.78 9.63
CA PRO A 230 11.64 -6.50 9.38
C PRO A 230 10.46 -5.74 9.99
N GLY A 231 9.75 -4.99 9.15
CA GLY A 231 8.43 -4.45 9.44
C GLY A 231 8.40 -2.94 9.62
N LEU A 232 7.42 -2.32 8.94
CA LEU A 232 6.99 -0.97 9.28
C LEU A 232 6.09 -1.07 10.51
N TYR A 233 6.61 -0.67 11.67
CA TYR A 233 5.84 -0.74 12.91
C TYR A 233 4.95 0.49 13.03
N MET A 234 3.63 0.28 12.95
CA MET A 234 2.68 1.26 13.43
C MET A 234 2.05 0.87 14.75
N LYS A 235 2.66 1.35 15.84
CA LYS A 235 2.10 1.20 17.17
C LYS A 235 0.83 2.05 17.23
N GLU A 236 -0.33 1.37 17.18
CA GLU A 236 -1.67 1.92 17.38
C GLU A 236 -2.24 2.79 16.24
N CYS A 237 -2.30 2.23 15.03
CA CYS A 237 -3.09 2.83 13.96
C CYS A 237 -4.55 2.31 14.03
N ILE A 238 -5.49 3.19 14.33
CA ILE A 238 -6.93 2.88 14.32
C ILE A 238 -7.53 3.44 13.03
N LEU A 239 -8.02 2.54 12.20
CA LEU A 239 -8.73 2.87 10.97
C LEU A 239 -10.22 3.07 11.27
N GLU A 240 -10.82 4.06 10.65
CA GLU A 240 -12.29 4.18 10.58
C GLU A 240 -12.73 3.55 9.27
N HIS A 241 -13.71 2.68 9.28
CA HIS A 241 -14.26 2.11 8.05
C HIS A 241 -15.78 2.20 8.01
N ARG A 242 -16.30 2.34 6.80
CA ARG A 242 -17.73 2.43 6.51
C ARG A 242 -18.09 1.53 5.36
N LEU A 243 -19.25 0.89 5.46
CA LEU A 243 -19.83 0.10 4.38
C LEU A 243 -21.09 0.82 3.87
N THR A 244 -21.12 1.12 2.59
CA THR A 244 -22.26 1.78 1.94
C THR A 244 -22.77 0.92 0.79
N PRO A 245 -24.10 0.92 0.53
CA PRO A 245 -24.63 0.27 -0.67
C PRO A 245 -23.99 0.88 -1.91
N ARG A 246 -23.59 0.03 -2.86
CA ARG A 246 -23.10 0.47 -4.16
C ARG A 246 -24.22 1.22 -4.88
N LEU A 247 -23.92 2.37 -5.48
CA LEU A 247 -24.91 3.13 -6.22
C LEU A 247 -25.29 2.38 -7.50
N HIS A 248 -26.56 2.00 -7.64
CA HIS A 248 -27.05 1.24 -8.79
C HIS A 248 -26.81 1.92 -10.15
N ASN A 249 -26.66 3.25 -10.15
CA ASN A 249 -26.47 4.04 -11.35
C ASN A 249 -25.01 4.41 -11.62
N ALA A 250 -24.08 4.13 -10.69
CA ALA A 250 -22.67 4.43 -10.92
C ALA A 250 -22.08 3.40 -11.89
N SER A 251 -21.68 3.89 -13.07
CA SER A 251 -21.12 3.09 -14.14
C SER A 251 -19.64 2.77 -13.89
N THR A 252 -18.95 3.60 -13.13
CA THR A 252 -17.52 3.51 -12.83
C THR A 252 -17.20 3.74 -11.34
N MET A 253 -16.03 3.30 -10.90
CA MET A 253 -15.52 3.61 -9.55
C MET A 253 -15.28 5.10 -9.38
N ASP A 254 -14.87 5.79 -10.44
CA ASP A 254 -14.52 7.21 -10.38
C ASP A 254 -15.76 8.08 -10.07
N GLU A 255 -16.96 7.67 -10.50
CA GLU A 255 -18.23 8.29 -10.09
C GLU A 255 -18.56 8.08 -8.61
N GLU A 256 -18.17 6.94 -8.02
CA GLU A 256 -18.41 6.66 -6.59
C GLU A 256 -17.38 7.33 -5.68
N ILE A 257 -16.20 7.67 -6.21
CA ILE A 257 -15.17 8.43 -5.48
C ILE A 257 -15.71 9.79 -5.04
N ASP A 258 -16.42 10.51 -5.92
CA ASP A 258 -16.98 11.83 -5.60
C ASP A 258 -17.97 11.73 -4.43
N VAL A 259 -18.84 10.72 -4.46
CA VAL A 259 -19.82 10.50 -3.40
C VAL A 259 -19.15 10.10 -2.08
N ALA A 260 -18.15 9.22 -2.13
CA ALA A 260 -17.37 8.86 -0.96
C ALA A 260 -16.66 10.09 -0.38
N ALA A 261 -15.93 10.85 -1.19
CA ALA A 261 -15.18 12.02 -0.74
C ALA A 261 -16.09 13.11 -0.11
N VAL A 262 -17.27 13.37 -0.70
CA VAL A 262 -18.26 14.28 -0.12
C VAL A 262 -18.79 13.75 1.21
N GLY A 263 -19.14 12.46 1.30
CA GLY A 263 -19.66 11.85 2.53
C GLY A 263 -18.68 11.86 3.70
N TRP A 264 -17.38 12.02 3.42
CA TRP A 264 -16.38 12.18 4.46
C TRP A 264 -15.97 13.63 4.74
N ARG A 265 -16.33 14.61 3.90
CA ARG A 265 -16.06 16.03 4.15
C ARG A 265 -16.45 16.46 5.56
N GLU A 266 -17.68 16.15 5.97
CA GLU A 266 -18.21 16.51 7.29
C GLU A 266 -17.43 15.79 8.41
N ALA A 267 -17.13 14.50 8.21
CA ALA A 267 -16.31 13.73 9.14
C ALA A 267 -14.84 14.20 9.22
N PHE A 268 -14.32 14.83 8.16
CA PHE A 268 -12.94 15.27 8.00
C PHE A 268 -12.67 16.68 8.53
N LEU A 269 -13.61 17.61 8.32
CA LEU A 269 -13.45 19.01 8.75
C LEU A 269 -13.84 19.22 10.22
N GLU A 270 -14.77 18.43 10.78
CA GLU A 270 -15.22 18.60 12.17
C GLU A 270 -14.27 18.00 13.22
N ARG A 271 -13.26 17.20 12.80
CA ARG A 271 -12.31 16.51 13.68
C ARG A 271 -10.84 16.88 13.46
N ALA A 272 -10.58 17.92 12.67
CA ALA A 272 -9.26 18.52 12.45
C ALA A 272 -9.02 19.65 13.45
#